data_AF-A0A3C1Z2S1-F1
#
_entry.id   AF-A0A3C1Z2S1-F1
#
_cell.length_a   1.000
_cell.length_b   1.000
_cell.length_c   1.000
_cell.angle_alpha   90.00
_cell.angle_beta   90.00
_cell.angle_gamma   90.00
#
_symmetry.space_group_name_H-M   'P 1'
#
loop_
_entity.id
_entity.type
_entity.pdbx_description
1 polymer ?
#
loop_
_entity_poly.entity_id
_entity_poly.type
_entity_poly.pdbx_seq_one_letter_code
_entity_poly.pdbx_strand_id
1 'polypeptide(L)'
;KKLLLVSSDLIRAIVLGVLPCLLPVESFSIERLYLMVFVHAVASAVFGPALTAAIPSLVSRHEFTAANALLQTTTSIGIILGPALSGVGIATMSSQEVLCVNAVSYVISAACFVFVRFPRAATQPAGDGSLSGTFQEVLDGFHYVLRRQRVILMLIGAASMYTFSTSAFSTLFPVFGKKLLDLGPIEVGYLWSAFGVGLLLVSLGLVSLSAWSLPKRIQLMGMSSFVSGLALFGLVVTTNRLAAAALMVIIGMGAGTLTPVAWGVLQEIAPASLLGRVLAIYNLGAMTSAIAGMTIFGWVTQEFGERPSVFGIGVGLFLSAMVSIRVGRWVQVNWAEATAPAEGETPEVVMVTQPTSQSSASVS
;
A
#
# COMPACT_ATOMS: atom_id res chain seq x y z
N LYS A 1 16.12 19.37 0.96
CA LYS A 1 15.56 18.53 -0.14
C LYS A 1 16.67 17.76 -0.87
N LYS A 2 17.50 18.42 -1.70
CA LYS A 2 18.62 17.77 -2.40
C LYS A 2 19.52 16.93 -1.49
N LEU A 3 20.00 17.53 -0.40
CA LEU A 3 20.89 16.84 0.54
C LEU A 3 20.22 15.57 1.11
N LEU A 4 18.96 15.65 1.53
CA LEU A 4 18.20 14.52 2.07
C LEU A 4 18.05 13.39 1.03
N LEU A 5 17.74 13.74 -0.22
CA LEU A 5 17.59 12.75 -1.30
C LEU A 5 18.92 12.01 -1.54
N VAL A 6 19.99 12.77 -1.73
CA VAL A 6 21.34 12.23 -1.99
C VAL A 6 21.84 11.42 -0.78
N SER A 7 21.75 11.95 0.44
CA SER A 7 22.21 11.25 1.63
C SER A 7 21.43 9.97 1.87
N SER A 8 20.10 9.99 1.70
CA SER A 8 19.27 8.79 1.86
C SER A 8 19.61 7.73 0.81
N ASP A 9 19.83 8.09 -0.46
CA ASP A 9 20.26 7.13 -1.49
C ASP A 9 21.63 6.54 -1.15
N LEU A 10 22.60 7.36 -0.76
CA LEU A 10 23.94 6.88 -0.40
C LEU A 10 23.92 5.95 0.83
N ILE A 11 23.14 6.27 1.86
CA ILE A 11 22.98 5.38 3.02
C ILE A 11 22.38 4.03 2.58
N ARG A 12 21.36 4.04 1.71
CA ARG A 12 20.74 2.81 1.20
C ARG A 12 21.70 2.00 0.32
N ALA A 13 22.50 2.68 -0.51
CA ALA A 13 23.53 2.06 -1.33
C ALA A 13 24.61 1.37 -0.47
N ILE A 14 25.04 2.03 0.61
CA ILE A 14 26.05 1.46 1.51
C ILE A 14 25.48 0.24 2.23
N VAL A 15 24.29 0.37 2.80
CA VAL A 15 23.75 -0.63 3.71
C VAL A 15 23.21 -1.87 2.97
N LEU A 16 22.46 -1.70 1.88
CA LEU A 16 21.94 -2.84 1.10
C LEU A 16 22.81 -3.24 -0.09
N GLY A 17 23.94 -2.57 -0.28
CA GLY A 17 24.79 -2.78 -1.45
C GLY A 17 26.23 -3.05 -1.08
N VAL A 18 26.95 -2.00 -0.68
CA VAL A 18 28.39 -2.08 -0.38
C VAL A 18 28.67 -3.10 0.73
N LEU A 19 27.90 -3.09 1.82
CA LEU A 19 28.07 -4.07 2.90
C LEU A 19 27.86 -5.52 2.41
N PRO A 20 26.75 -5.85 1.71
CA PRO A 20 26.62 -7.13 1.00
C PRO A 20 27.81 -7.50 0.12
N CYS A 21 28.39 -6.58 -0.65
CA CYS A 21 29.50 -6.91 -1.55
C CYS A 21 30.83 -7.17 -0.85
N LEU A 22 31.10 -6.46 0.25
CA LEU A 22 32.39 -6.51 0.93
C LEU A 22 32.49 -7.65 1.94
N LEU A 23 31.35 -8.14 2.42
CA LEU A 23 31.28 -9.08 3.51
C LEU A 23 30.97 -10.50 3.00
N PRO A 24 31.66 -11.54 3.48
CA PRO A 24 31.35 -12.92 3.11
C PRO A 24 29.99 -13.31 3.68
N VAL A 25 29.29 -14.26 3.03
CA VAL A 25 27.95 -14.72 3.43
C VAL A 25 27.89 -15.13 4.90
N GLU A 26 28.94 -15.77 5.39
CA GLU A 26 29.10 -16.26 6.77
C GLU A 26 29.07 -15.15 7.83
N SER A 27 29.32 -13.90 7.43
CA SER A 27 29.32 -12.77 8.34
C SER A 27 27.93 -12.15 8.56
N PHE A 28 26.91 -12.57 7.80
CA PHE A 28 25.54 -12.08 7.98
C PHE A 28 24.82 -12.88 9.06
N SER A 29 24.90 -12.41 10.30
CA SER A 29 24.01 -12.87 11.37
C SER A 29 22.64 -12.17 11.29
N ILE A 30 21.61 -12.77 11.88
CA ILE A 30 20.25 -12.20 11.88
C ILE A 30 20.23 -10.79 12.48
N GLU A 31 21.01 -10.56 13.53
CA GLU A 31 21.12 -9.26 14.20
C GLU A 31 21.70 -8.18 13.26
N ARG A 32 22.70 -8.55 12.45
CA ARG A 32 23.29 -7.64 11.46
C ARG A 32 22.30 -7.34 10.35
N LEU A 33 21.56 -8.33 9.87
CA LEU A 33 20.50 -8.13 8.89
C LEU A 33 19.41 -7.20 9.42
N TYR A 34 19.01 -7.34 10.69
CA TYR A 34 18.07 -6.41 11.32
C TYR A 34 18.61 -4.99 11.41
N LEU A 35 19.87 -4.80 11.81
CA LEU A 35 20.49 -3.48 11.83
C LEU A 35 20.53 -2.86 10.42
N MET A 36 20.89 -3.65 9.40
CA MET A 36 20.94 -3.18 8.01
C MET A 36 19.54 -2.78 7.50
N VAL A 37 18.54 -3.63 7.71
CA VAL A 37 17.14 -3.33 7.33
C VAL A 37 16.63 -2.11 8.10
N PHE A 38 16.98 -1.95 9.38
CA PHE A 38 16.60 -0.80 10.18
C PHE A 38 17.18 0.51 9.61
N VAL A 39 18.49 0.56 9.34
CA VAL A 39 19.12 1.76 8.77
C VAL A 39 18.58 2.06 7.38
N HIS A 40 18.35 1.03 6.55
CA HIS A 40 17.71 1.18 5.25
C HIS A 40 16.30 1.75 5.35
N ALA A 41 15.48 1.26 6.28
CA ALA A 41 14.12 1.71 6.50
C ALA A 41 14.07 3.18 6.96
N VAL A 42 14.96 3.59 7.87
CA VAL A 42 15.09 4.99 8.30
C VAL A 42 15.46 5.90 7.13
N ALA A 43 16.44 5.51 6.32
CA ALA A 43 16.84 6.29 5.15
C ALA A 43 15.71 6.38 4.10
N SER A 44 14.97 5.28 3.90
CA SER A 44 13.80 5.20 3.00
C SER A 44 12.65 6.09 3.47
N ALA A 45 12.38 6.11 4.78
CA ALA A 45 11.32 6.93 5.38
C ALA A 45 11.54 8.43 5.17
N VAL A 46 12.80 8.87 5.12
CA VAL A 46 13.17 10.27 4.81
C VAL A 46 13.05 10.56 3.31
N PHE A 47 13.37 9.60 2.44
CA PHE A 47 13.44 9.82 1.00
C PHE A 47 12.08 10.12 0.36
N GLY A 48 11.05 9.34 0.68
CA GLY A 48 9.71 9.48 0.08
C GLY A 48 9.12 10.89 0.23
N PRO A 49 8.98 11.42 1.46
CA PRO A 49 8.52 12.78 1.71
C PRO A 49 9.45 13.85 1.12
N ALA A 50 10.77 13.63 1.13
CA ALA A 50 11.72 14.56 0.53
C ALA A 50 11.53 14.67 -1.00
N LEU A 51 11.20 13.56 -1.67
CA LEU A 51 10.97 13.48 -3.11
C LEU A 51 9.68 14.21 -3.48
N THR A 52 8.57 13.90 -2.81
CA THR A 52 7.27 14.54 -3.07
C THR A 52 7.30 16.03 -2.77
N ALA A 53 7.97 16.43 -1.67
CA ALA A 53 8.15 17.84 -1.34
C ALA A 53 9.05 18.61 -2.33
N ALA A 54 9.84 17.90 -3.16
CA ALA A 54 10.71 18.53 -4.14
C ALA A 54 10.03 18.84 -5.49
N ILE A 55 8.94 18.13 -5.82
CA ILE A 55 8.18 18.34 -7.06
C ILE A 55 7.75 19.80 -7.25
N PRO A 56 7.16 20.50 -6.25
CA PRO A 56 6.70 21.88 -6.43
C PRO A 56 7.81 22.89 -6.71
N SER A 57 9.07 22.52 -6.46
CA SER A 57 10.23 23.35 -6.78
C SER A 57 10.86 23.04 -8.14
N LEU A 58 10.46 21.96 -8.82
CA LEU A 58 11.06 21.54 -10.09
C LEU A 58 10.17 21.80 -11.30
N VAL A 59 8.85 21.81 -11.10
CA VAL A 59 7.87 21.98 -12.18
C VAL A 59 6.87 23.06 -11.79
N SER A 60 6.20 23.63 -12.80
CA SER A 60 5.14 24.61 -12.58
C SER A 60 3.85 23.91 -12.11
N ARG A 61 2.92 24.66 -11.50
CA ARG A 61 1.71 24.09 -10.88
C ARG A 61 0.84 23.29 -11.86
N HIS A 62 0.74 23.71 -13.13
CA HIS A 62 -0.08 23.01 -14.13
C HIS A 62 0.53 21.67 -14.56
N GLU A 63 1.82 21.45 -14.27
CA GLU A 63 2.54 20.21 -14.59
C GLU A 63 2.53 19.20 -13.42
N PHE A 64 1.96 19.54 -12.25
CA PHE A 64 1.98 18.66 -11.07
C PHE A 64 1.35 17.31 -11.34
N THR A 65 0.23 17.27 -12.07
CA THR A 65 -0.43 16.00 -12.44
C THR A 65 0.49 15.15 -13.32
N ALA A 66 1.14 15.76 -14.32
CA ALA A 66 2.06 15.06 -15.20
C ALA A 66 3.30 14.54 -14.46
N ALA A 67 3.87 15.35 -13.55
CA ALA A 67 5.01 14.96 -12.73
C ALA A 67 4.68 13.78 -11.78
N ASN A 68 3.52 13.83 -11.11
CA ASN A 68 3.06 12.74 -10.26
C ASN A 68 2.73 11.48 -11.07
N ALA A 69 2.13 11.63 -12.25
CA ALA A 69 1.88 10.50 -13.15
C ALA A 69 3.20 9.82 -13.55
N LEU A 70 4.24 10.57 -13.91
CA LEU A 70 5.54 10.02 -14.27
C LEU A 70 6.21 9.27 -13.10
N LEU A 71 6.11 9.82 -11.88
CA LEU A 71 6.59 9.13 -10.67
C LEU A 71 5.84 7.83 -10.40
N GLN A 72 4.52 7.84 -10.56
CA GLN A 72 3.70 6.65 -10.39
C GLN A 72 4.03 5.60 -11.46
N THR A 73 4.18 6.01 -12.72
CA THR A 73 4.61 5.12 -13.81
C THR A 73 5.97 4.51 -13.52
N THR A 74 6.95 5.30 -13.06
CA THR A 74 8.27 4.80 -12.67
C THR A 74 8.18 3.76 -11.55
N THR A 75 7.34 4.03 -10.54
CA THR A 75 7.09 3.10 -9.42
C THR A 75 6.45 1.80 -9.93
N SER A 76 5.44 1.89 -10.79
CA SER A 76 4.77 0.74 -11.36
C SER A 76 5.69 -0.13 -12.23
N ILE A 77 6.56 0.50 -13.03
CA ILE A 77 7.60 -0.21 -13.80
C ILE A 77 8.51 -0.99 -12.84
N GLY A 78 8.94 -0.38 -11.74
CA GLY A 78 9.75 -1.03 -10.71
C GLY A 78 9.07 -2.24 -10.08
N ILE A 79 7.78 -2.14 -9.75
CA ILE A 79 6.99 -3.24 -9.17
C ILE A 79 6.85 -4.41 -10.15
N ILE A 80 6.76 -4.15 -11.45
CA ILE A 80 6.55 -5.19 -12.47
C ILE A 80 7.87 -5.80 -12.91
N LEU A 81 8.85 -4.99 -13.26
CA LEU A 81 10.12 -5.47 -13.80
C LEU A 81 11.10 -5.91 -12.70
N GLY A 82 11.07 -5.25 -11.55
CA GLY A 82 12.01 -5.50 -10.45
C GLY A 82 12.06 -6.96 -10.00
N PRO A 83 10.92 -7.60 -9.67
CA PRO A 83 10.90 -9.00 -9.25
C PRO A 83 11.34 -9.98 -10.35
N ALA A 84 10.96 -9.77 -11.61
CA ALA A 84 11.43 -10.61 -12.71
C ALA A 84 12.94 -10.51 -12.91
N LEU A 85 13.47 -9.29 -12.93
CA LEU A 85 14.91 -9.03 -13.09
C LEU A 85 15.71 -9.58 -11.90
N SER A 86 15.22 -9.39 -10.67
CA SER A 86 15.87 -9.93 -9.48
C SER A 86 15.77 -11.45 -9.42
N GLY A 87 14.65 -12.05 -9.82
CA GLY A 87 14.50 -13.50 -9.91
C GLY A 87 15.49 -14.14 -10.88
N VAL A 88 15.65 -13.57 -12.07
CA VAL A 88 16.67 -13.99 -13.05
C VAL A 88 18.08 -13.79 -12.47
N GLY A 89 18.37 -12.61 -11.90
CA GLY A 89 19.66 -12.32 -11.30
C GLY A 89 20.02 -13.26 -10.15
N ILE A 90 19.07 -13.60 -9.27
CA ILE A 90 19.32 -14.50 -8.14
C ILE A 90 19.65 -15.90 -8.65
N ALA A 91 18.99 -16.34 -9.72
CA ALA A 91 19.23 -17.65 -10.32
C ALA A 91 20.57 -17.75 -11.07
N THR A 92 21.09 -16.64 -11.60
CA THR A 92 22.36 -16.64 -12.37
C THR A 92 23.58 -16.19 -11.56
N MET A 93 23.40 -15.32 -10.56
CA MET A 93 24.46 -14.53 -9.90
C MET A 93 24.37 -14.56 -8.35
N SER A 94 23.47 -15.34 -7.74
CA SER A 94 23.18 -15.32 -6.29
C SER A 94 22.48 -14.04 -5.79
N SER A 95 21.89 -14.11 -4.60
CA SER A 95 21.20 -12.98 -3.97
C SER A 95 22.13 -11.84 -3.54
N GLN A 96 23.37 -12.16 -3.17
CA GLN A 96 24.35 -11.16 -2.73
C GLN A 96 24.79 -10.26 -3.90
N GLU A 97 25.08 -10.84 -5.07
CA GLU A 97 25.48 -10.05 -6.24
C GLU A 97 24.31 -9.21 -6.78
N VAL A 98 23.07 -9.70 -6.69
CA VAL A 98 21.89 -8.91 -7.04
C VAL A 98 21.72 -7.69 -6.12
N LEU A 99 22.01 -7.83 -4.83
CA LEU A 99 22.06 -6.70 -3.90
C LEU A 99 23.17 -5.71 -4.27
N CYS A 100 24.33 -6.20 -4.72
CA CYS A 100 25.40 -5.36 -5.26
C CYS A 100 24.97 -4.56 -6.49
N VAL A 101 24.29 -5.20 -7.44
CA VAL A 101 23.73 -4.53 -8.62
C VAL A 101 22.69 -3.49 -8.20
N ASN A 102 21.84 -3.80 -7.21
CA ASN A 102 20.88 -2.84 -6.68
C ASN A 102 21.56 -1.62 -6.03
N ALA A 103 22.74 -1.78 -5.41
CA ALA A 103 23.55 -0.67 -4.90
C ALA A 103 23.85 0.37 -5.97
N VAL A 104 24.21 -0.09 -7.17
CA VAL A 104 24.52 0.75 -8.32
C VAL A 104 23.32 1.62 -8.68
N SER A 105 22.09 1.10 -8.57
CA SER A 105 20.87 1.88 -8.82
C SER A 105 20.71 3.07 -7.86
N TYR A 106 21.03 2.88 -6.57
CA TYR A 106 21.02 3.97 -5.58
C TYR A 106 22.11 5.00 -5.86
N VAL A 107 23.31 4.56 -6.26
CA VAL A 107 24.40 5.47 -6.64
C VAL A 107 24.04 6.28 -7.88
N ILE A 108 23.45 5.65 -8.90
CA ILE A 108 22.94 6.33 -10.10
C ILE A 108 21.87 7.35 -9.70
N SER A 109 20.91 6.98 -8.84
CA SER A 109 19.89 7.90 -8.33
C SER A 109 20.49 9.11 -7.62
N ALA A 110 21.44 8.89 -6.71
CA ALA A 110 22.17 9.94 -6.02
C ALA A 110 22.90 10.87 -7.01
N ALA A 111 23.59 10.31 -8.00
CA ALA A 111 24.28 11.07 -9.04
C ALA A 111 23.29 11.93 -9.85
N CYS A 112 22.16 11.37 -10.28
CA CYS A 112 21.10 12.13 -10.95
C CYS A 112 20.65 13.33 -10.11
N PHE A 113 20.39 13.15 -8.81
CA PHE A 113 20.01 14.26 -7.92
C PHE A 113 21.11 15.31 -7.74
N VAL A 114 22.39 14.92 -7.84
CA VAL A 114 23.52 15.87 -7.83
C VAL A 114 23.48 16.78 -9.07
N PHE A 115 23.05 16.29 -10.22
CA PHE A 115 22.92 17.11 -11.44
C PHE A 115 21.61 17.91 -11.50
N VAL A 116 20.56 17.49 -10.79
CA VAL A 116 19.32 18.26 -10.69
C VAL A 116 19.55 19.58 -9.94
N ARG A 117 19.16 20.68 -10.59
CA ARG A 117 19.18 22.04 -10.02
C ARG A 117 17.86 22.28 -9.29
N PHE A 118 17.90 22.20 -7.96
CA PHE A 118 16.78 22.65 -7.14
C PHE A 118 16.89 24.16 -6.94
N PRO A 119 15.85 24.94 -7.28
CA PRO A 119 15.80 26.35 -6.89
C PRO A 119 16.01 26.46 -5.39
N ARG A 120 16.83 27.42 -4.98
CA ARG A 120 17.06 27.73 -3.56
C ARG A 120 15.70 28.06 -2.97
N ALA A 121 15.20 27.22 -2.06
CA ALA A 121 13.99 27.53 -1.34
C ALA A 121 14.25 28.84 -0.57
N ALA A 122 13.41 29.86 -0.78
CA ALA A 122 13.29 30.92 0.21
C ALA A 122 13.05 30.22 1.55
N THR A 123 13.90 30.47 2.54
CA THR A 123 13.71 30.02 3.91
C THR A 123 12.37 30.59 4.38
N GLN A 124 11.29 29.83 4.20
CA GLN A 124 10.08 30.07 4.96
C GLN A 124 10.47 29.80 6.42
N PRO A 125 10.09 30.68 7.36
CA PRO A 125 10.23 30.39 8.78
C PRO A 125 9.61 29.02 9.03
N ALA A 126 10.34 28.11 9.68
CA ALA A 126 9.72 26.93 10.23
C ALA A 126 8.61 27.46 11.15
N GLY A 127 7.34 27.24 10.78
CA GLY A 127 6.23 27.65 11.63
C GLY A 127 6.43 27.10 13.03
N ASP A 128 5.97 27.83 14.04
CA ASP A 128 6.04 27.53 15.48
C ASP A 128 5.24 26.26 15.87
N GLY A 129 5.38 25.17 15.12
CA GLY A 129 4.82 23.86 15.44
C GLY A 129 5.59 23.23 16.58
N SER A 130 5.29 23.64 17.81
CA SER A 130 5.65 22.86 18.99
C SER A 130 5.13 21.43 18.81
N LEU A 131 5.98 20.42 19.02
CA LEU A 131 5.60 19.00 19.02
C LEU A 131 4.37 18.73 19.91
N SER A 132 4.20 19.52 20.98
CA SER A 132 3.06 19.45 21.88
C SER A 132 1.75 19.89 21.22
N GLY A 133 1.77 20.90 20.33
CA GLY A 133 0.58 21.37 19.61
C GLY A 133 0.13 20.36 18.54
N THR A 134 1.09 19.80 17.80
CA THR A 134 0.81 18.75 16.80
C THR A 134 0.23 17.48 17.44
N PHE A 135 0.74 17.08 18.62
CA PHE A 135 0.21 15.90 19.31
C PHE A 135 -1.20 16.13 19.86
N GLN A 136 -1.48 17.32 20.40
CA GLN A 136 -2.82 17.69 20.88
C GLN A 136 -3.83 17.76 19.72
N GLU A 137 -3.45 18.33 18.58
CA GLU A 137 -4.27 18.36 17.36
C GLU A 137 -4.56 16.96 16.79
N VAL A 138 -3.60 16.03 16.91
CA VAL A 138 -3.79 14.62 16.56
C VAL A 138 -4.79 13.96 17.52
N LEU A 139 -4.67 14.19 18.84
CA LEU A 139 -5.63 13.69 19.83
C LEU A 139 -7.05 14.22 19.61
N ASP A 140 -7.19 15.51 19.31
CA ASP A 140 -8.49 16.13 19.03
C ASP A 140 -9.10 15.58 17.73
N GLY A 141 -8.27 15.30 16.72
CA GLY A 141 -8.65 14.57 15.51
C GLY A 141 -9.16 13.16 15.79
N PHE A 142 -8.43 12.42 16.62
CA PHE A 142 -8.82 11.09 17.06
C PHE A 142 -10.16 11.11 17.79
N HIS A 143 -10.35 12.02 18.74
CA HIS A 143 -11.59 12.13 19.50
C HIS A 143 -12.78 12.50 18.61
N TYR A 144 -12.60 13.39 17.63
CA TYR A 144 -13.65 13.72 16.67
C TYR A 144 -14.04 12.52 15.79
N VAL A 145 -13.06 11.84 15.17
CA VAL A 145 -13.32 10.70 14.29
C VAL A 145 -13.93 9.52 15.06
N LEU A 146 -13.42 9.24 16.26
CA LEU A 146 -13.89 8.14 17.11
C LEU A 146 -15.31 8.33 17.63
N ARG A 147 -15.76 9.57 17.87
CA ARG A 147 -17.07 9.85 18.47
C ARG A 147 -18.17 10.24 17.49
N ARG A 148 -17.83 10.86 16.34
CA ARG A 148 -18.83 11.45 15.44
C ARG A 148 -18.97 10.77 14.08
N GLN A 149 -17.97 10.02 13.60
CA GLN A 149 -17.93 9.51 12.22
C GLN A 149 -17.79 7.98 12.16
N ARG A 150 -18.83 7.26 12.57
CA ARG A 150 -18.85 5.77 12.63
C ARG A 150 -18.49 5.11 11.29
N VAL A 151 -18.88 5.71 10.18
CA VAL A 151 -18.61 5.20 8.82
C VAL A 151 -17.11 5.18 8.52
N ILE A 152 -16.40 6.26 8.84
CA ILE A 152 -14.95 6.38 8.64
C ILE A 152 -14.23 5.28 9.42
N LEU A 153 -14.59 5.06 10.69
CA LEU A 153 -13.99 4.01 11.51
C LEU A 153 -14.23 2.61 10.95
N MET A 154 -15.46 2.33 10.50
CA MET A 154 -15.81 1.06 9.87
C MET A 154 -14.99 0.81 8.61
N LEU A 155 -14.79 1.83 7.78
CA LEU A 155 -13.99 1.75 6.56
C LEU A 155 -12.50 1.57 6.85
N ILE A 156 -11.94 2.31 7.82
CA ILE A 156 -10.56 2.14 8.26
C ILE A 156 -10.38 0.71 8.78
N GLY A 157 -11.28 0.20 9.62
CA GLY A 157 -11.24 -1.17 10.12
C GLY A 157 -11.29 -2.23 9.01
N ALA A 158 -12.16 -2.04 8.01
CA ALA A 158 -12.25 -2.93 6.86
C ALA A 158 -10.95 -2.94 6.03
N ALA A 159 -10.40 -1.77 5.73
CA ALA A 159 -9.14 -1.63 4.99
C ALA A 159 -7.94 -2.19 5.77
N SER A 160 -7.91 -1.99 7.09
CA SER A 160 -6.90 -2.54 8.00
C SER A 160 -6.92 -4.07 8.00
N MET A 161 -8.09 -4.71 8.07
CA MET A 161 -8.22 -6.18 8.03
C MET A 161 -7.71 -6.77 6.72
N TYR A 162 -7.97 -6.08 5.60
CA TYR A 162 -7.43 -6.49 4.32
C TYR A 162 -5.91 -6.32 4.26
N THR A 163 -5.41 -5.18 4.71
CA THR A 163 -3.97 -4.85 4.73
C THR A 163 -3.19 -5.84 5.59
N PHE A 164 -3.76 -6.27 6.72
CA PHE A 164 -3.22 -7.33 7.57
C PHE A 164 -2.94 -8.61 6.77
N SER A 165 -3.93 -9.09 6.03
CA SER A 165 -3.84 -10.35 5.29
C SER A 165 -2.92 -10.23 4.06
N THR A 166 -3.05 -9.16 3.29
CA THR A 166 -2.25 -8.96 2.07
C THR A 166 -0.78 -8.64 2.32
N SER A 167 -0.46 -7.92 3.39
CA SER A 167 0.94 -7.65 3.78
C SER A 167 1.64 -8.93 4.24
N ALA A 168 0.92 -9.80 4.95
CA ALA A 168 1.40 -11.13 5.30
C ALA A 168 1.69 -11.98 4.06
N PHE A 169 0.74 -12.02 3.11
CA PHE A 169 0.91 -12.76 1.86
C PHE A 169 2.12 -12.27 1.07
N SER A 170 2.19 -10.97 0.77
CA SER A 170 3.28 -10.39 -0.02
C SER A 170 4.65 -10.69 0.60
N THR A 171 4.78 -10.50 1.91
CA THR A 171 6.07 -10.71 2.60
C THR A 171 6.50 -12.18 2.60
N LEU A 172 5.57 -13.10 2.79
CA LEU A 172 5.87 -14.53 2.93
C LEU A 172 5.80 -15.29 1.60
N PHE A 173 5.28 -14.67 0.53
CA PHE A 173 5.12 -15.33 -0.76
C PHE A 173 6.40 -15.97 -1.30
N PRO A 174 7.61 -15.38 -1.21
CA PRO A 174 8.83 -16.07 -1.64
C PRO A 174 9.10 -17.38 -0.87
N VAL A 175 8.77 -17.42 0.42
CA VAL A 175 8.88 -18.63 1.25
C VAL A 175 7.84 -19.66 0.81
N PHE A 176 6.60 -19.24 0.61
CA PHE A 176 5.52 -20.10 0.14
C PHE A 176 5.77 -20.65 -1.26
N GLY A 177 6.23 -19.81 -2.20
CA GLY A 177 6.58 -20.21 -3.55
C GLY A 177 7.68 -21.27 -3.54
N LYS A 178 8.73 -21.08 -2.75
CA LYS A 178 9.81 -22.07 -2.64
C LYS A 178 9.35 -23.37 -1.99
N LYS A 179 8.63 -23.32 -0.86
CA LYS A 179 8.35 -24.50 -0.04
C LYS A 179 7.05 -25.23 -0.37
N LEU A 180 6.03 -24.54 -0.87
CA LEU A 180 4.74 -25.14 -1.23
C LEU A 180 4.62 -25.46 -2.71
N LEU A 181 5.22 -24.64 -3.57
CA LEU A 181 5.09 -24.72 -5.02
C LEU A 181 6.37 -25.19 -5.73
N ASP A 182 7.42 -25.48 -4.96
CA ASP A 182 8.74 -25.90 -5.46
C ASP A 182 9.30 -24.95 -6.55
N LEU A 183 9.10 -23.65 -6.33
CA LEU A 183 9.50 -22.62 -7.28
C LEU A 183 10.94 -22.17 -7.06
N GLY A 184 11.65 -21.98 -8.15
CA GLY A 184 12.93 -21.29 -8.17
C GLY A 184 12.77 -19.77 -8.08
N PRO A 185 13.89 -19.03 -7.97
CA PRO A 185 13.89 -17.56 -7.91
C PRO A 185 13.26 -16.92 -9.16
N ILE A 186 13.47 -17.52 -10.33
CA ILE A 186 12.90 -17.04 -11.61
C ILE A 186 11.38 -17.09 -11.56
N GLU A 187 10.82 -18.24 -11.18
CA GLU A 187 9.38 -18.43 -11.13
C GLU A 187 8.72 -17.53 -10.08
N VAL A 188 9.33 -17.38 -8.90
CA VAL A 188 8.84 -16.43 -7.87
C VAL A 188 8.85 -15.00 -8.41
N GLY A 189 9.90 -14.60 -9.12
CA GLY A 189 10.00 -13.30 -9.78
C GLY A 189 8.88 -13.07 -10.79
N TYR A 190 8.64 -14.01 -11.69
CA TYR A 190 7.57 -13.92 -12.69
C TYR A 190 6.17 -13.88 -12.06
N LEU A 191 5.92 -14.65 -11.01
CA LEU A 191 4.65 -14.63 -10.29
C LEU A 191 4.41 -13.29 -9.57
N TRP A 192 5.46 -12.68 -9.00
CA TRP A 192 5.39 -11.33 -8.46
C TRP A 192 5.14 -10.26 -9.54
N SER A 193 5.75 -10.41 -10.71
CA SER A 193 5.47 -9.54 -11.86
C SER A 193 4.01 -9.68 -12.31
N ALA A 194 3.47 -10.90 -12.33
CA ALA A 194 2.05 -11.16 -12.63
C ALA A 194 1.11 -10.48 -11.63
N PHE A 195 1.46 -10.47 -10.34
CA PHE A 195 0.76 -9.67 -9.32
C PHE A 195 0.80 -8.16 -9.65
N GLY A 196 1.96 -7.63 -10.05
CA GLY A 196 2.08 -6.24 -10.50
C GLY A 196 1.21 -5.90 -11.72
N VAL A 197 1.10 -6.83 -12.68
CA VAL A 197 0.19 -6.70 -13.84
C VAL A 197 -1.26 -6.61 -13.40
N GLY A 198 -1.69 -7.44 -12.44
CA GLY A 198 -3.03 -7.36 -11.85
C GLY A 198 -3.31 -5.99 -11.23
N LEU A 199 -2.35 -5.44 -10.50
CA LEU A 199 -2.41 -4.11 -9.91
C LEU A 199 -2.65 -3.02 -10.97
N LEU A 200 -1.95 -3.10 -12.10
CA LEU A 200 -2.12 -2.16 -13.21
C LEU A 200 -3.46 -2.30 -13.92
N LEU A 201 -3.85 -3.54 -14.26
CA LEU A 201 -5.09 -3.80 -15.00
C LEU A 201 -6.30 -3.23 -14.26
N VAL A 202 -6.36 -3.43 -12.94
CA VAL A 202 -7.45 -2.89 -12.13
C VAL A 202 -7.37 -1.36 -11.99
N SER A 203 -6.16 -0.80 -11.88
CA SER A 203 -5.97 0.66 -11.79
C SER A 203 -6.47 1.38 -13.05
N LEU A 204 -6.27 0.79 -14.24
CA LEU A 204 -6.81 1.31 -15.49
C LEU A 204 -8.34 1.19 -15.55
N GLY A 205 -8.90 0.08 -15.05
CA GLY A 205 -10.35 -0.11 -14.98
C GLY A 205 -11.07 0.78 -13.96
N LEU A 206 -10.39 1.14 -12.86
CA LEU A 206 -10.92 1.95 -11.76
C LEU A 206 -11.35 3.37 -12.19
N VAL A 207 -10.86 3.88 -13.32
CA VAL A 207 -11.25 5.19 -13.86
C VAL A 207 -12.78 5.29 -14.05
N SER A 208 -13.41 4.19 -14.45
CA SER A 208 -14.86 4.11 -14.68
C SER A 208 -15.71 4.07 -13.39
N LEU A 209 -15.09 3.86 -12.23
CA LEU A 209 -15.79 3.72 -10.95
C LEU A 209 -16.15 5.04 -10.27
N SER A 210 -15.62 6.17 -10.75
CA SER A 210 -16.00 7.51 -10.29
C SER A 210 -17.50 7.80 -10.48
N ALA A 211 -18.17 7.13 -11.42
CA ALA A 211 -19.61 7.23 -11.62
C ALA A 211 -20.45 6.32 -10.71
N TRP A 212 -19.81 5.42 -9.95
CA TRP A 212 -20.52 4.45 -9.10
C TRP A 212 -20.85 5.07 -7.74
N SER A 213 -21.96 4.65 -7.14
CA SER A 213 -22.35 5.08 -5.79
C SER A 213 -21.40 4.53 -4.72
N LEU A 214 -21.23 5.26 -3.62
CA LEU A 214 -20.34 4.89 -2.52
C LEU A 214 -20.54 3.44 -2.01
N PRO A 215 -21.78 2.95 -1.77
CA PRO A 215 -21.98 1.59 -1.31
C PRO A 215 -21.50 0.54 -2.31
N LYS A 216 -21.64 0.78 -3.63
CA LYS A 216 -21.15 -0.13 -4.66
C LYS A 216 -19.62 -0.20 -4.68
N ARG A 217 -18.95 0.94 -4.48
CA ARG A 217 -17.48 0.98 -4.36
C ARG A 217 -16.99 0.21 -3.13
N ILE A 218 -17.65 0.36 -1.98
CA ILE A 218 -17.32 -0.40 -0.75
C ILE A 218 -17.61 -1.90 -0.94
N GLN A 219 -18.70 -2.27 -1.62
CA GLN A 219 -19.00 -3.67 -1.96
C GLN A 219 -17.96 -4.26 -2.91
N LEU A 220 -17.41 -3.48 -3.84
CA LEU A 220 -16.31 -3.92 -4.69
C LEU A 220 -15.05 -4.25 -3.86
N MET A 221 -14.76 -3.50 -2.80
CA MET A 221 -13.68 -3.85 -1.86
C MET A 221 -13.92 -5.24 -1.22
N GLY A 222 -15.16 -5.51 -0.82
CA GLY A 222 -15.53 -6.82 -0.30
C GLY A 222 -15.39 -7.94 -1.33
N MET A 223 -15.88 -7.71 -2.56
CA MET A 223 -15.80 -8.69 -3.65
C MET A 223 -14.36 -9.01 -4.03
N SER A 224 -13.52 -7.98 -4.20
CA SER A 224 -12.10 -8.13 -4.51
C SER A 224 -11.33 -8.88 -3.42
N SER A 225 -11.65 -8.63 -2.16
CA SER A 225 -11.09 -9.37 -1.02
C SER A 225 -11.50 -10.85 -1.05
N PHE A 226 -12.77 -11.14 -1.32
CA PHE A 226 -13.30 -12.51 -1.43
C PHE A 226 -12.60 -13.28 -2.56
N VAL A 227 -12.53 -12.67 -3.75
CA VAL A 227 -11.90 -13.25 -4.92
C VAL A 227 -10.39 -13.47 -4.69
N SER A 228 -9.71 -12.56 -3.98
CA SER A 228 -8.31 -12.72 -3.60
C SER A 228 -8.11 -13.90 -2.65
N GLY A 229 -9.00 -14.08 -1.66
CA GLY A 229 -8.96 -15.22 -0.75
C GLY A 229 -9.16 -16.55 -1.48
N LEU A 230 -10.09 -16.60 -2.42
CA LEU A 230 -10.32 -17.78 -3.26
C LEU A 230 -9.12 -18.07 -4.16
N ALA A 231 -8.54 -17.03 -4.77
CA ALA A 231 -7.36 -17.17 -5.61
C ALA A 231 -6.15 -17.66 -4.82
N LEU A 232 -5.99 -17.21 -3.57
CA LEU A 232 -4.94 -17.68 -2.67
C LEU A 232 -5.09 -19.17 -2.33
N PHE A 233 -6.30 -19.65 -2.08
CA PHE A 233 -6.53 -21.08 -1.87
C PHE A 233 -6.28 -21.89 -3.15
N GLY A 234 -6.70 -21.39 -4.31
CA GLY A 234 -6.36 -21.98 -5.59
C GLY A 234 -4.84 -22.07 -5.80
N LEU A 235 -4.10 -21.08 -5.33
CA LEU A 235 -2.64 -21.02 -5.45
C LEU A 235 -1.96 -22.10 -4.61
N VAL A 236 -2.52 -22.52 -3.48
CA VAL A 236 -1.97 -23.61 -2.65
C VAL A 236 -2.16 -24.99 -3.30
N VAL A 237 -3.24 -25.16 -4.08
CA VAL A 237 -3.62 -26.46 -4.67
C VAL A 237 -3.05 -26.61 -6.09
N THR A 238 -2.80 -25.51 -6.79
CA THR A 238 -2.34 -25.57 -8.17
C THR A 238 -0.90 -26.04 -8.30
N THR A 239 -0.66 -26.96 -9.22
CA THR A 239 0.68 -27.37 -9.67
C THR A 239 1.03 -26.76 -11.04
N ASN A 240 0.06 -26.15 -11.71
CA ASN A 240 0.24 -25.55 -13.03
C ASN A 240 0.72 -24.10 -12.89
N ARG A 241 1.92 -23.83 -13.41
CA ARG A 241 2.59 -22.51 -13.36
C ARG A 241 1.78 -21.41 -14.06
N LEU A 242 1.08 -21.72 -15.14
CA LEU A 242 0.24 -20.75 -15.84
C LEU A 242 -1.00 -20.39 -15.01
N ALA A 243 -1.60 -21.40 -14.36
CA ALA A 243 -2.70 -21.17 -13.43
C ALA A 243 -2.24 -20.35 -12.22
N ALA A 244 -1.05 -20.63 -11.66
CA ALA A 244 -0.48 -19.83 -10.59
C ALA A 244 -0.28 -18.36 -11.02
N ALA A 245 0.22 -18.11 -12.24
CA ALA A 245 0.36 -16.76 -12.77
C ALA A 245 -0.98 -16.03 -12.89
N ALA A 246 -2.01 -16.70 -13.42
CA ALA A 246 -3.37 -16.14 -13.50
C ALA A 246 -3.95 -15.82 -12.12
N LEU A 247 -3.74 -16.69 -11.13
CA LEU A 247 -4.17 -16.46 -9.75
C LEU A 247 -3.41 -15.27 -9.11
N MET A 248 -2.12 -15.12 -9.37
CA MET A 248 -1.35 -13.96 -8.89
C MET A 248 -1.84 -12.66 -9.51
N VAL A 249 -2.23 -12.64 -10.79
CA VAL A 249 -2.89 -11.50 -11.41
C VAL A 249 -4.18 -11.16 -10.66
N ILE A 250 -5.01 -12.16 -10.33
CA ILE A 250 -6.27 -11.96 -9.59
C ILE A 250 -6.01 -11.38 -8.20
N ILE A 251 -5.03 -11.91 -7.46
CA ILE A 251 -4.64 -11.39 -6.14
C ILE A 251 -4.13 -9.94 -6.28
N GLY A 252 -3.36 -9.64 -7.34
CA GLY A 252 -2.90 -8.30 -7.67
C GLY A 252 -4.03 -7.31 -7.98
N MET A 253 -5.04 -7.73 -8.73
CA MET A 253 -6.25 -6.92 -8.96
C MET A 253 -6.98 -6.62 -7.65
N GLY A 254 -7.02 -7.58 -6.73
CA GLY A 254 -7.57 -7.36 -5.40
C GLY A 254 -6.84 -6.26 -4.63
N ALA A 255 -5.51 -6.36 -4.58
CA ALA A 255 -4.67 -5.40 -3.88
C ALA A 255 -4.77 -4.00 -4.50
N GLY A 256 -4.77 -3.91 -5.84
CA GLY A 256 -4.93 -2.65 -6.55
C GLY A 256 -6.32 -2.01 -6.43
N THR A 257 -7.34 -2.76 -6.02
CA THR A 257 -8.70 -2.23 -5.79
C THR A 257 -8.81 -1.52 -4.44
N LEU A 258 -8.27 -2.14 -3.39
CA LEU A 258 -8.57 -1.77 -2.01
C LEU A 258 -8.05 -0.40 -1.61
N THR A 259 -6.76 -0.13 -1.81
CA THR A 259 -6.14 1.12 -1.34
C THR A 259 -6.74 2.34 -2.04
N PRO A 260 -6.85 2.41 -3.39
CA PRO A 260 -7.41 3.58 -4.06
C PRO A 260 -8.88 3.81 -3.71
N VAL A 261 -9.68 2.74 -3.62
CA VAL A 261 -11.11 2.88 -3.29
C VAL A 261 -11.29 3.32 -1.83
N ALA A 262 -10.60 2.70 -0.87
CA ALA A 262 -10.67 3.11 0.53
C ALA A 262 -10.24 4.57 0.70
N TRP A 263 -9.14 4.95 0.07
CA TRP A 263 -8.60 6.32 0.16
C TRP A 263 -9.53 7.34 -0.48
N GLY A 264 -10.06 7.07 -1.67
CA GLY A 264 -11.00 7.95 -2.37
C GLY A 264 -12.33 8.09 -1.62
N VAL A 265 -12.87 6.98 -1.08
CA VAL A 265 -14.08 7.01 -0.25
C VAL A 265 -13.84 7.85 1.02
N LEU A 266 -12.70 7.70 1.69
CA LEU A 266 -12.35 8.53 2.84
C LEU A 266 -12.25 10.01 2.48
N GLN A 267 -11.68 10.33 1.31
CA GLN A 267 -11.60 11.72 0.82
C GLN A 267 -12.97 12.32 0.51
N GLU A 268 -13.93 11.51 0.05
CA GLU A 268 -15.28 11.95 -0.30
C GLU A 268 -16.14 12.23 0.94
N ILE A 269 -15.97 11.45 2.02
CA ILE A 269 -16.81 11.55 3.23
C ILE A 269 -16.20 12.42 4.34
N ALA A 270 -14.87 12.61 4.36
CA ALA A 270 -14.21 13.36 5.41
C ALA A 270 -14.39 14.88 5.22
N PRO A 271 -14.75 15.63 6.28
CA PRO A 271 -14.78 17.09 6.22
C PRO A 271 -13.42 17.67 5.82
N ALA A 272 -13.42 18.73 4.98
CA ALA A 272 -12.19 19.33 4.44
C ALA A 272 -11.21 19.78 5.54
N SER A 273 -11.73 20.28 6.66
CA SER A 273 -10.95 20.71 7.84
C SER A 273 -10.23 19.56 8.57
N LEU A 274 -10.69 18.32 8.39
CA LEU A 274 -10.23 17.15 9.13
C LEU A 274 -9.62 16.05 8.24
N LEU A 275 -9.63 16.23 6.92
CA LEU A 275 -9.16 15.25 5.96
C LEU A 275 -7.74 14.75 6.27
N GLY A 276 -6.80 15.65 6.57
CA GLY A 276 -5.43 15.28 6.94
C GLY A 276 -5.35 14.38 8.17
N ARG A 277 -6.22 14.60 9.17
CA ARG A 277 -6.28 13.81 10.40
C ARG A 277 -6.89 12.43 10.13
N VAL A 278 -7.97 12.37 9.36
CA VAL A 278 -8.61 11.12 8.94
C VAL A 278 -7.63 10.22 8.16
N LEU A 279 -6.89 10.81 7.21
CA LEU A 279 -5.89 10.08 6.44
C LEU A 279 -4.69 9.62 7.30
N ALA A 280 -4.30 10.39 8.31
CA ALA A 280 -3.26 9.96 9.24
C ALA A 280 -3.70 8.73 10.05
N ILE A 281 -4.94 8.70 10.54
CA ILE A 281 -5.52 7.54 11.26
C ILE A 281 -5.60 6.32 10.34
N TYR A 282 -6.05 6.51 9.09
CA TYR A 282 -6.08 5.45 8.08
C TYR A 282 -4.69 4.84 7.86
N ASN A 283 -3.67 5.68 7.63
CA ASN A 283 -2.31 5.21 7.40
C ASN A 283 -1.72 4.49 8.62
N LEU A 284 -1.96 5.02 9.83
CA LEU A 284 -1.53 4.37 11.07
C LEU A 284 -2.18 2.99 11.21
N GLY A 285 -3.49 2.89 10.96
CA GLY A 285 -4.23 1.64 10.99
C GLY A 285 -3.68 0.63 9.98
N ALA A 286 -3.52 1.05 8.74
CA ALA A 286 -2.98 0.21 7.66
C ALA A 286 -1.57 -0.29 7.98
N MET A 287 -0.65 0.59 8.42
CA MET A 287 0.72 0.23 8.78
C MET A 287 0.78 -0.72 9.97
N THR A 288 0.01 -0.44 11.03
CA THR A 288 -0.05 -1.30 12.23
C THR A 288 -0.58 -2.69 11.88
N SER A 289 -1.65 -2.73 11.08
CA SER A 289 -2.20 -4.00 10.58
C SER A 289 -1.25 -4.74 9.66
N ALA A 290 -0.51 -4.05 8.78
CA ALA A 290 0.51 -4.67 7.94
C ALA A 290 1.59 -5.34 8.79
N ILE A 291 2.15 -4.61 9.77
CA ILE A 291 3.19 -5.12 10.68
C ILE A 291 2.67 -6.31 11.49
N ALA A 292 1.46 -6.20 12.04
CA ALA A 292 0.83 -7.29 12.78
C ALA A 292 0.64 -8.53 11.90
N GLY A 293 0.18 -8.36 10.66
CA GLY A 293 -0.03 -9.47 9.72
C GLY A 293 1.26 -10.18 9.36
N MET A 294 2.29 -9.42 8.97
CA MET A 294 3.62 -9.96 8.67
C MET A 294 4.21 -10.71 9.87
N THR A 295 4.09 -10.15 11.07
CA THR A 295 4.65 -10.75 12.29
C THR A 295 3.91 -12.01 12.70
N ILE A 296 2.58 -11.96 12.78
CA ILE A 296 1.75 -13.09 13.21
C ILE A 296 1.89 -14.24 12.22
N PHE A 297 1.74 -14.00 10.92
CA PHE A 297 1.86 -15.07 9.94
C PHE A 297 3.29 -15.52 9.70
N GLY A 298 4.29 -14.66 9.95
CA GLY A 298 5.69 -15.06 10.02
C GLY A 298 5.92 -16.08 11.13
N TRP A 299 5.43 -15.80 12.33
CA TRP A 299 5.46 -16.73 13.47
C TRP A 299 4.65 -18.02 13.19
N VAL A 300 3.44 -17.91 12.64
CA VAL A 300 2.63 -19.09 12.27
C VAL A 300 3.36 -19.96 11.24
N THR A 301 4.03 -19.33 10.26
CA THR A 301 4.82 -20.06 9.26
C THR A 301 6.00 -20.79 9.89
N GLN A 302 6.63 -20.19 10.91
CA GLN A 302 7.76 -20.80 11.62
C GLN A 302 7.33 -22.00 12.48
N GLU A 303 6.25 -21.86 13.26
CA GLU A 303 5.82 -22.89 14.22
C GLU A 303 4.94 -23.99 13.61
N PHE A 304 4.02 -23.62 12.72
CA PHE A 304 3.02 -24.52 12.16
C PHE A 304 3.25 -24.85 10.67
N GLY A 305 4.22 -24.20 10.03
CA GLY A 305 4.55 -24.38 8.63
C GLY A 305 3.74 -23.49 7.68
N GLU A 306 4.03 -23.63 6.39
CA GLU A 306 3.55 -22.70 5.36
C GLU A 306 2.06 -22.91 5.04
N ARG A 307 1.56 -24.15 5.06
CA ARG A 307 0.17 -24.45 4.72
C ARG A 307 -0.83 -23.80 5.70
N PRO A 308 -0.69 -23.95 7.04
CA PRO A 308 -1.60 -23.27 7.97
C PRO A 308 -1.52 -21.75 7.88
N SER A 309 -0.33 -21.19 7.62
CA SER A 309 -0.15 -19.75 7.43
C SER A 309 -0.92 -19.24 6.21
N VAL A 310 -0.72 -19.84 5.03
CA VAL A 310 -1.43 -19.44 3.81
C VAL A 310 -2.94 -19.63 3.97
N PHE A 311 -3.37 -20.71 4.60
CA PHE A 311 -4.78 -20.94 4.90
C PHE A 311 -5.35 -19.83 5.78
N GLY A 312 -4.67 -19.49 6.88
CA GLY A 312 -5.09 -18.42 7.79
C GLY A 312 -5.11 -17.04 7.11
N ILE A 313 -4.17 -16.74 6.21
CA ILE A 313 -4.20 -15.52 5.40
C ILE A 313 -5.44 -15.48 4.51
N GLY A 314 -5.77 -16.59 3.84
CA GLY A 314 -6.97 -16.68 3.02
C GLY A 314 -8.26 -16.50 3.83
N VAL A 315 -8.33 -17.09 5.02
CA VAL A 315 -9.43 -16.83 5.98
C VAL A 315 -9.49 -15.35 6.35
N GLY A 316 -8.35 -14.70 6.62
CA GLY A 316 -8.28 -13.26 6.87
C GLY A 316 -8.86 -12.42 5.72
N LEU A 317 -8.57 -12.80 4.48
CA LEU A 317 -9.15 -12.17 3.29
C LEU A 317 -10.67 -12.36 3.23
N PHE A 318 -11.20 -13.55 3.53
CA PHE A 318 -12.64 -13.78 3.60
C PHE A 318 -13.33 -12.99 4.72
N LEU A 319 -12.68 -12.88 5.89
CA LEU A 319 -13.19 -12.05 6.98
C LEU A 319 -13.20 -10.57 6.58
N SER A 320 -12.15 -10.09 5.92
CA SER A 320 -12.10 -8.71 5.39
C SER A 320 -13.19 -8.45 4.34
N ALA A 321 -13.49 -9.45 3.50
CA ALA A 321 -14.58 -9.38 2.54
C ALA A 321 -15.94 -9.26 3.23
N MET A 322 -16.19 -10.12 4.22
CA MET A 322 -17.42 -10.12 5.00
C MET A 322 -17.63 -8.78 5.72
N VAL A 323 -16.59 -8.24 6.35
CA VAL A 323 -16.62 -6.93 7.01
C VAL A 323 -16.94 -5.84 5.99
N SER A 324 -16.22 -5.78 4.87
CA SER A 324 -16.42 -4.76 3.83
C SER A 324 -17.84 -4.79 3.24
N ILE A 325 -18.39 -5.98 2.98
CA ILE A 325 -19.77 -6.14 2.50
C ILE A 325 -20.77 -5.65 3.55
N ARG A 326 -20.57 -5.97 4.83
CA ARG A 326 -21.44 -5.50 5.91
C ARG A 326 -21.39 -3.99 6.06
N VAL A 327 -20.20 -3.38 5.97
CA VAL A 327 -20.03 -1.92 5.99
C VAL A 327 -20.74 -1.30 4.79
N GLY A 328 -20.55 -1.83 3.58
CA GLY A 328 -21.24 -1.33 2.39
C GLY A 328 -22.77 -1.40 2.50
N ARG A 329 -23.31 -2.50 3.04
CA ARG A 329 -24.77 -2.62 3.31
C ARG A 329 -25.25 -1.65 4.38
N TRP A 330 -24.50 -1.49 5.47
CA TRP A 330 -24.83 -0.55 6.54
C TRP A 330 -24.86 0.89 6.01
N VAL A 331 -23.88 1.27 5.19
CA VAL A 331 -23.80 2.59 4.54
C VAL A 331 -24.95 2.79 3.56
N GLN A 332 -25.37 1.76 2.83
CA GLN A 332 -26.53 1.82 1.94
C GLN A 332 -27.84 2.10 2.69
N VAL A 333 -28.02 1.47 3.85
CA VAL A 333 -29.24 1.63 4.67
C VAL A 333 -29.25 2.96 5.42
N ASN A 334 -28.11 3.34 6.02
CA ASN A 334 -28.00 4.50 6.91
C ASN A 334 -27.36 5.71 6.22
N TRP A 335 -27.51 5.82 4.90
CA TRP A 335 -26.85 6.86 4.10
C TRP A 335 -27.17 8.29 4.59
N ALA A 336 -28.42 8.54 4.97
CA ALA A 336 -28.87 9.82 5.49
C ALA A 336 -28.22 10.18 6.83
N GLU A 337 -28.02 9.19 7.72
CA GLU A 337 -27.29 9.37 8.99
C GLU A 337 -25.78 9.51 8.75
N ALA A 338 -25.24 8.82 7.75
CA ALA A 338 -23.82 8.82 7.41
C ALA A 338 -23.34 10.14 6.78
N THR A 339 -24.24 10.89 6.15
CA THR A 339 -23.95 12.15 5.44
C THR A 339 -24.54 13.38 6.12
N ALA A 340 -25.21 13.23 7.26
CA ALA A 340 -25.75 14.36 8.01
C ALA A 340 -24.59 15.28 8.46
N PRO A 341 -24.65 16.59 8.17
CA PRO A 341 -23.63 17.53 8.62
C PRO A 341 -23.54 17.50 10.16
N ALA A 342 -22.33 17.62 10.68
CA ALA A 342 -22.14 17.69 12.12
C ALA A 342 -22.92 18.89 12.67
N GLU A 343 -23.66 18.72 13.78
CA GLU A 343 -24.37 19.82 14.44
C GLU A 343 -23.46 21.04 14.60
N GLY A 344 -23.75 22.12 13.86
CA GLY A 344 -22.97 23.37 13.84
C GLY A 344 -22.27 23.72 12.52
N GLU A 345 -22.17 22.80 11.55
CA GLU A 345 -21.64 23.11 10.21
C GLU A 345 -22.78 23.47 9.24
N THR A 346 -22.72 24.66 8.64
CA THR A 346 -23.61 25.02 7.53
C THR A 346 -23.38 24.04 6.38
N PRO A 347 -24.44 23.55 5.71
CA PRO A 347 -24.29 22.60 4.61
C PRO A 347 -23.59 23.29 3.44
N GLU A 348 -22.27 23.14 3.35
CA GLU A 348 -21.56 23.39 2.11
C GLU A 348 -22.04 22.31 1.15
N VAL A 349 -22.52 22.72 -0.03
CA VAL A 349 -23.20 21.87 -1.01
C VAL A 349 -22.22 20.82 -1.54
N VAL A 350 -22.05 19.72 -0.79
CA VAL A 350 -21.37 18.54 -1.30
C VAL A 350 -22.36 17.88 -2.25
N MET A 351 -22.12 18.03 -3.55
CA MET A 351 -22.79 17.26 -4.61
C MET A 351 -22.38 15.78 -4.49
N VAL A 352 -22.81 15.11 -3.43
CA VAL A 352 -22.69 13.65 -3.31
C VAL A 352 -23.87 13.05 -4.04
N THR A 353 -23.61 12.37 -5.15
CA THR A 353 -24.64 11.66 -5.92
C THR A 353 -25.34 10.65 -5.01
N GLN A 354 -26.62 10.90 -4.70
CA GLN A 354 -27.45 9.94 -3.97
C GLN A 354 -27.46 8.60 -4.70
N PRO A 355 -27.37 7.46 -4.00
CA PRO A 355 -27.65 6.18 -4.61
C PRO A 355 -29.13 6.17 -4.99
N THR A 356 -29.42 6.15 -6.29
CA THR A 356 -30.78 6.03 -6.84
C THR A 356 -31.50 4.87 -6.15
N SER A 357 -32.47 5.19 -5.30
CA SER A 357 -33.43 4.21 -4.78
C SER A 357 -34.26 3.72 -5.96
N GLN A 358 -34.32 2.40 -6.15
CA GLN A 358 -35.33 1.82 -7.02
C GLN A 358 -36.69 2.12 -6.39
N SER A 359 -37.44 2.99 -7.06
CA SER A 359 -38.85 3.22 -6.78
C SER A 359 -39.61 1.90 -6.91
N SER A 360 -39.99 1.30 -5.78
CA SER A 360 -41.13 0.40 -5.72
C SER A 360 -42.37 1.24 -6.06
N ALA A 361 -42.74 1.26 -7.34
CA ALA A 361 -44.01 1.78 -7.77
C ALA A 361 -45.11 0.85 -7.25
N SER A 362 -45.65 1.18 -6.09
CA SER A 362 -47.03 0.85 -5.72
C SER A 362 -47.95 1.73 -6.57
N VAL A 363 -48.59 1.16 -7.58
CA VAL A 363 -49.78 1.75 -8.21
C VAL A 363 -50.78 0.62 -8.42
N SER A 364 -51.80 0.65 -7.55
CA SER A 364 -53.18 0.13 -7.67
C SER A 364 -53.42 -1.27 -8.21
#